data_AF-A0A8J4G0T5-F1
#
_entry.id   AF-A0A8J4G0T5-F1
#
_cell.length_a   1.000
_cell.length_b   1.000
_cell.length_c   1.000
_cell.angle_alpha   90.00
_cell.angle_beta   90.00
_cell.angle_gamma   90.00
#
_symmetry.space_group_name_H-M   'P 1'
#
loop_
_entity.id
_entity.type
_entity.pdbx_description
1 polymer ?
#
loop_
_entity_poly.entity_id
_entity_poly.type
_entity_poly.pdbx_seq_one_letter_code
_entity_poly.pdbx_strand_id
1 'polypeptide(L)'
;MIPTQDQFHAPLPPAALGGSSGGGGGGSSGSSGTGRGGYQDHPGAGSGGLVKIRGIKDELTIMQSLMKPKKLTFIGSDGLEYSFLAKPKDDLRKDYRLMDFAGLLNALFGGHAASRRRDLRIRTFAVVALTEDCGILQWVEGLLPLKGAIEDIYITERVFNRKEWYSWLRKFYETWSEPNNKAKQLSKVLEKLPPRLHRWFLTRFPEPATWLSARTNFTRTNAVWCMVGHMLGLGDRHGENLLLDSTCGDTVHVDFGCLFDKGLTLEVPEMVPFRLTQNVVDGFGISGVEGVYRRCCETTLQVLRQHRDTLMTCAETFLHDPLVEWSSRPQGRGAAVQVCMCA
;
A
#
# COMPACT_ATOMS: atom_id res chain seq x y z
N MET A 1 18.99 0.45 -25.55
CA MET A 1 17.93 1.23 -26.23
C MET A 1 17.85 2.56 -25.52
N ILE A 2 18.14 3.67 -26.21
CA ILE A 2 17.94 5.00 -25.65
C ILE A 2 16.42 5.24 -25.65
N PRO A 3 15.79 5.54 -24.50
CA PRO A 3 14.36 5.85 -24.43
C PRO A 3 14.01 6.95 -25.44
N THR A 4 13.09 6.68 -26.36
CA THR A 4 12.60 7.70 -27.29
C THR A 4 11.63 8.65 -26.58
N GLN A 5 11.55 9.87 -27.07
CA GLN A 5 10.76 10.97 -26.50
C GLN A 5 9.26 10.61 -26.32
N ASP A 6 8.76 9.65 -27.09
CA ASP A 6 7.41 9.09 -27.02
C ASP A 6 7.06 8.42 -25.67
N GLN A 7 8.05 7.89 -24.93
CA GLN A 7 7.82 7.29 -23.62
C GLN A 7 7.50 8.31 -22.51
N PHE A 8 7.79 9.60 -22.75
CA PHE A 8 7.48 10.70 -21.84
C PHE A 8 6.13 11.38 -22.13
N HIS A 9 5.38 10.93 -23.13
CA HIS A 9 4.05 11.44 -23.45
C HIS A 9 2.92 10.74 -22.68
N ALA A 10 3.25 9.94 -21.66
CA ALA A 10 2.26 9.36 -20.77
C ALA A 10 1.45 10.48 -20.08
N PRO A 11 0.10 10.43 -20.08
CA PRO A 11 -0.71 11.36 -19.32
C PRO A 11 -0.27 11.37 -17.87
N LEU A 12 0.00 12.55 -17.31
CA LEU A 12 0.25 12.67 -15.88
C LEU A 12 -1.00 12.18 -15.12
N PRO A 13 -0.85 11.33 -14.09
CA PRO A 13 -1.98 10.87 -13.31
C PRO A 13 -2.66 12.06 -12.61
N PRO A 14 -3.99 12.02 -12.35
CA PRO A 14 -4.69 13.12 -11.70
C PRO A 14 -4.09 13.44 -10.33
N ALA A 15 -3.94 14.74 -10.03
CA ALA A 15 -3.35 15.21 -8.78
C ALA A 15 -4.27 14.88 -7.59
N ALA A 16 -3.68 14.53 -6.44
CA ALA A 16 -4.43 14.45 -5.19
C ALA A 16 -4.79 15.87 -4.75
N LEU A 17 -6.08 16.17 -4.59
CA LEU A 17 -6.55 17.49 -4.18
C LEU A 17 -6.08 17.82 -2.76
N GLY A 18 -5.04 18.64 -2.65
CA GLY A 18 -4.59 19.24 -1.40
C GLY A 18 -5.48 20.44 -1.04
N GLY A 19 -6.14 20.37 0.11
CA GLY A 19 -6.97 21.46 0.64
C GLY A 19 -6.12 22.66 1.04
N SER A 20 -6.29 23.77 0.31
CA SER A 20 -5.81 25.09 0.70
C SER A 20 -6.96 25.88 1.32
N SER A 21 -6.81 26.21 2.61
CA SER A 21 -7.71 27.08 3.37
C SER A 21 -7.37 28.55 3.12
N GLY A 22 -8.34 29.33 2.64
CA GLY A 22 -8.28 30.80 2.58
C GLY A 22 -9.70 31.37 2.48
N GLY A 23 -10.10 32.16 3.48
CA GLY A 23 -11.47 32.65 3.67
C GLY A 23 -11.85 33.91 2.89
N GLY A 24 -13.16 34.20 2.89
CA GLY A 24 -13.75 35.47 2.44
C GLY A 24 -15.24 35.31 2.12
N GLY A 25 -16.12 35.92 2.92
CA GLY A 25 -17.57 35.69 2.91
C GLY A 25 -18.38 36.43 1.84
N GLY A 26 -19.67 36.07 1.77
CA GLY A 26 -20.71 36.74 1.00
C GLY A 26 -21.90 35.80 0.77
N GLY A 27 -22.99 36.01 1.52
CA GLY A 27 -24.19 35.17 1.45
C GLY A 27 -25.17 35.59 0.36
N SER A 28 -25.94 34.63 -0.18
CA SER A 28 -27.41 34.68 -0.32
C SER A 28 -27.97 33.44 -1.05
N SER A 29 -28.93 32.79 -0.37
CA SER A 29 -30.10 32.02 -0.85
C SER A 29 -30.08 31.23 -2.17
N GLY A 30 -30.38 29.92 -2.07
CA GLY A 30 -31.02 29.20 -3.18
C GLY A 30 -30.94 27.66 -3.13
N SER A 31 -32.09 27.03 -2.84
CA SER A 31 -32.53 25.71 -3.34
C SER A 31 -31.72 24.43 -3.02
N SER A 32 -32.35 23.62 -2.18
CA SER A 32 -32.26 22.16 -2.03
C SER A 32 -31.84 21.36 -3.28
N GLY A 33 -30.75 20.60 -3.14
CA GLY A 33 -30.35 19.52 -4.05
C GLY A 33 -29.29 18.66 -3.36
N THR A 34 -29.65 17.45 -2.92
CA THR A 34 -28.76 16.50 -2.25
C THR A 34 -27.76 15.90 -3.23
N GLY A 35 -26.60 16.55 -3.40
CA GLY A 35 -25.46 16.03 -4.15
C GLY A 35 -24.55 15.17 -3.26
N ARG A 36 -24.58 13.85 -3.48
CA ARG A 36 -23.60 12.91 -2.90
C ARG A 36 -22.26 13.11 -3.61
N GLY A 37 -21.22 13.45 -2.85
CA GLY A 37 -19.85 13.49 -3.33
C GLY A 37 -19.38 12.10 -3.77
N GLY A 38 -19.42 11.85 -5.06
CA GLY A 38 -18.73 10.72 -5.69
C GLY A 38 -17.26 11.06 -5.81
N TYR A 39 -16.40 10.17 -5.31
CA TYR A 39 -14.99 10.15 -5.72
C TYR A 39 -14.95 9.90 -7.23
N GLN A 40 -14.30 10.81 -7.96
CA GLN A 40 -14.10 10.68 -9.40
C GLN A 40 -13.06 9.57 -9.66
N ASP A 41 -13.54 8.36 -9.90
CA ASP A 41 -12.84 7.47 -10.83
C ASP A 41 -12.69 8.22 -12.16
N HIS A 42 -11.51 8.08 -12.77
CA HIS A 42 -11.12 8.68 -14.05
C HIS A 42 -12.30 9.22 -14.88
N PRO A 43 -12.53 10.55 -14.93
CA PRO A 43 -13.48 11.08 -15.87
C PRO A 43 -12.91 10.77 -17.26
N GLY A 44 -13.66 9.97 -18.03
CA GLY A 44 -13.38 9.80 -19.45
C GLY A 44 -13.18 11.18 -20.06
N ALA A 45 -12.00 11.37 -20.67
CA ALA A 45 -11.56 12.51 -21.48
C ALA A 45 -12.57 13.67 -21.58
N GLY A 46 -12.76 14.40 -20.49
CA GLY A 46 -13.60 15.59 -20.47
C GLY A 46 -12.78 16.80 -20.88
N SER A 47 -12.82 17.17 -22.17
CA SER A 47 -12.55 18.50 -22.76
C SER A 47 -11.45 19.41 -22.18
N GLY A 48 -10.45 18.89 -21.48
CA GLY A 48 -9.23 19.58 -21.07
C GLY A 48 -8.06 18.79 -21.63
N GLY A 49 -7.16 19.45 -22.38
CA GLY A 49 -6.01 18.78 -23.00
C GLY A 49 -5.14 18.05 -21.98
N LEU A 50 -4.39 17.04 -22.44
CA LEU A 50 -3.40 16.31 -21.63
C LEU A 50 -2.48 17.29 -20.89
N VAL A 51 -2.36 17.12 -19.56
CA VAL A 51 -1.44 17.90 -18.73
C VAL A 51 -0.01 17.58 -19.16
N LYS A 52 0.75 18.62 -19.53
CA LYS A 52 2.15 18.51 -19.96
C LYS A 52 3.08 18.90 -18.82
N ILE A 53 4.32 18.45 -18.87
CA ILE A 53 5.35 18.92 -17.94
C ILE A 53 5.74 20.35 -18.32
N ARG A 54 5.50 21.30 -17.41
CA ARG A 54 5.93 22.71 -17.52
C ARG A 54 7.35 22.91 -16.98
N GLY A 55 7.74 22.16 -15.95
CA GLY A 55 9.06 22.27 -15.34
C GLY A 55 9.33 21.18 -14.31
N ILE A 56 10.52 21.19 -13.73
CA ILE A 56 10.97 20.31 -12.64
C ILE A 56 11.41 21.21 -11.49
N LYS A 57 11.05 20.87 -10.25
CA LYS A 57 11.58 21.59 -9.08
C LYS A 57 13.08 21.34 -8.93
N ASP A 58 13.82 22.40 -8.58
CA ASP A 58 15.27 22.32 -8.34
C ASP A 58 15.63 21.60 -7.03
N GLU A 59 14.65 21.38 -6.15
CA GLU A 59 14.82 20.68 -4.89
C GLU A 59 14.60 19.17 -5.04
N LEU A 60 15.61 18.39 -4.61
CA LEU A 60 15.56 16.93 -4.60
C LEU A 60 15.60 16.41 -3.16
N THR A 61 14.62 15.63 -2.76
CA THR A 61 14.65 14.94 -1.45
C THR A 61 15.22 13.53 -1.60
N ILE A 62 16.29 13.21 -0.87
CA ILE A 62 16.87 11.86 -0.84
C ILE A 62 16.30 11.12 0.37
N MET A 63 15.70 9.95 0.14
CA MET A 63 15.14 9.15 1.22
C MET A 63 16.25 8.44 1.99
N GLN A 64 16.07 8.33 3.30
CA GLN A 64 16.99 7.61 4.19
C GLN A 64 16.73 6.10 4.13
N SER A 65 17.14 5.46 3.03
CA SER A 65 17.13 4.01 2.89
C SER A 65 18.40 3.50 2.21
N LEU A 66 18.60 2.17 2.20
CA LEU A 66 19.81 1.54 1.67
C LEU A 66 20.12 1.97 0.22
N MET A 67 19.08 2.08 -0.60
CA MET A 67 19.19 2.42 -2.02
C MET A 67 19.13 3.92 -2.30
N LYS A 68 18.92 4.76 -1.26
CA LYS A 68 18.83 6.23 -1.34
C LYS A 68 17.99 6.73 -2.53
N PRO A 69 16.72 6.28 -2.66
CA PRO A 69 15.84 6.70 -3.74
C PRO A 69 15.55 8.20 -3.64
N LYS A 70 15.26 8.80 -4.79
CA LYS A 70 15.17 10.27 -4.94
C LYS A 70 13.74 10.67 -5.24
N LYS A 71 13.17 11.58 -4.46
CA LYS A 71 11.88 12.21 -4.74
C LYS A 71 12.10 13.35 -5.74
N LEU A 72 11.54 13.21 -6.94
CA LEU A 72 11.51 14.19 -8.02
C LEU A 72 10.11 14.82 -8.07
N THR A 73 10.02 16.13 -8.31
CA THR A 73 8.72 16.81 -8.41
C THR A 73 8.64 17.59 -9.72
N PHE A 74 7.66 17.23 -10.56
CA PHE A 74 7.33 17.91 -11.80
C PHE A 74 6.22 18.91 -11.57
N ILE A 75 6.26 20.02 -12.31
CA ILE A 75 5.21 21.04 -12.35
C ILE A 75 4.42 20.83 -13.64
N GLY A 76 3.12 20.59 -13.53
CA GLY A 76 2.23 20.44 -14.67
C GLY A 76 1.90 21.76 -15.37
N SER A 77 1.40 21.68 -16.59
CA SER A 77 0.87 22.82 -17.33
C SER A 77 -0.36 23.45 -16.69
N ASP A 78 -1.03 22.71 -15.80
CA ASP A 78 -2.10 23.15 -14.93
C ASP A 78 -1.61 23.86 -13.65
N GLY A 79 -0.29 23.90 -13.44
CA GLY A 79 0.33 24.51 -12.26
C GLY A 79 0.35 23.61 -11.03
N LEU A 80 -0.11 22.36 -11.12
CA LEU A 80 -0.07 21.40 -10.01
C LEU A 80 1.28 20.69 -9.93
N GLU A 81 1.59 20.16 -8.75
CA GLU A 81 2.81 19.42 -8.48
C GLU A 81 2.57 17.91 -8.54
N TYR A 82 3.47 17.22 -9.24
CA TYR A 82 3.45 15.78 -9.42
C TYR A 82 4.76 15.18 -8.96
N SER A 83 4.74 14.54 -7.79
CA SER A 83 5.93 13.91 -7.23
C SER A 83 6.06 12.44 -7.63
N PHE A 84 7.30 12.01 -7.83
CA PHE A 84 7.67 10.63 -8.16
C PHE A 84 8.90 10.22 -7.35
N LEU A 85 8.97 8.94 -6.98
CA LEU A 85 10.11 8.32 -6.35
C LEU A 85 10.92 7.57 -7.41
N ALA A 86 12.12 8.07 -7.71
CA ALA A 86 13.08 7.37 -8.55
C ALA A 86 13.85 6.33 -7.72
N LYS A 87 13.68 5.06 -8.07
CA LYS A 87 14.37 3.94 -7.43
C LYS A 87 15.53 3.47 -8.33
N PRO A 88 16.79 3.66 -7.90
CA PRO A 88 17.94 3.15 -8.62
C PRO A 88 18.16 1.66 -8.28
N LYS A 89 18.66 0.90 -9.27
CA LYS A 89 18.99 -0.53 -9.17
C LYS A 89 17.82 -1.40 -8.70
N ASP A 90 16.62 -1.08 -9.19
CA ASP A 90 15.39 -1.80 -8.88
C ASP A 90 14.59 -2.04 -10.17
N ASP A 91 14.13 -3.28 -10.37
CA ASP A 91 13.32 -3.67 -11.53
C ASP A 91 11.84 -3.52 -11.19
N LEU A 92 11.23 -2.43 -11.64
CA LEU A 92 9.84 -2.08 -11.35
C LEU A 92 8.83 -2.73 -12.31
N ARG A 93 9.23 -3.66 -13.18
CA ARG A 93 8.27 -4.33 -14.07
C ARG A 93 7.23 -5.12 -13.30
N LYS A 94 7.60 -5.74 -12.18
CA LYS A 94 6.67 -6.46 -11.30
C LYS A 94 5.61 -5.52 -10.73
N ASP A 95 6.04 -4.36 -10.22
CA ASP A 95 5.15 -3.31 -9.72
C ASP A 95 4.25 -2.76 -10.84
N TYR A 96 4.80 -2.47 -12.02
CA TYR A 96 4.06 -1.98 -13.18
C TYR A 96 2.95 -2.96 -13.59
N ARG A 97 3.31 -4.22 -13.80
CA ARG A 97 2.36 -5.26 -14.18
C ARG A 97 1.28 -5.45 -13.12
N LEU A 98 1.65 -5.40 -11.83
CA LEU A 98 0.66 -5.53 -10.77
C LEU A 98 -0.30 -4.33 -10.70
N MET A 99 0.17 -3.11 -11.00
CA MET A 99 -0.71 -1.95 -11.10
C MET A 99 -1.67 -2.05 -12.29
N ASP A 100 -1.23 -2.61 -13.43
CA ASP A 100 -2.13 -2.94 -14.55
C ASP A 100 -3.18 -3.99 -14.14
N PHE A 101 -2.76 -5.05 -13.44
CA PHE A 101 -3.67 -6.06 -12.89
C PHE A 101 -4.70 -5.45 -11.93
N ALA A 102 -4.25 -4.56 -11.05
CA ALA A 102 -5.12 -3.84 -10.13
C ALA A 102 -6.12 -2.95 -10.88
N GLY A 103 -5.73 -2.35 -12.01
CA GLY A 103 -6.63 -1.63 -12.91
C GLY A 103 -7.73 -2.53 -13.47
N LEU A 104 -7.38 -3.73 -13.96
CA LEU A 104 -8.36 -4.74 -14.38
C LEU A 104 -9.30 -5.14 -13.24
N LEU A 105 -8.76 -5.41 -12.05
CA LEU A 105 -9.55 -5.76 -10.88
C LEU A 105 -10.53 -4.65 -10.49
N ASN A 106 -10.12 -3.39 -10.52
CA ASN A 106 -11.00 -2.26 -10.26
C ASN A 106 -12.15 -2.18 -11.27
N ALA A 107 -11.90 -2.45 -12.56
CA ALA A 107 -12.97 -2.53 -13.55
C ALA A 107 -13.97 -3.67 -13.24
N LEU A 108 -13.47 -4.85 -12.82
CA LEU A 108 -14.31 -5.99 -12.43
C LEU A 108 -15.12 -5.71 -11.16
N PHE A 109 -14.51 -5.10 -10.14
CA PHE A 109 -15.21 -4.63 -8.94
C PHE A 109 -16.26 -3.57 -9.28
N GLY A 110 -15.95 -2.68 -10.22
CA GLY A 110 -16.88 -1.73 -10.82
C GLY A 110 -18.03 -2.40 -11.56
N GLY A 111 -17.85 -3.60 -12.12
CA GLY A 111 -18.90 -4.40 -12.78
C GLY A 111 -19.84 -5.12 -11.81
N HIS A 112 -19.39 -5.45 -10.59
CA HIS A 112 -20.17 -6.24 -9.63
C HIS A 112 -20.99 -5.38 -8.65
N ALA A 113 -22.31 -5.57 -8.61
CA ALA A 113 -23.22 -4.71 -7.84
C ALA A 113 -22.94 -4.69 -6.32
N ALA A 114 -22.64 -5.85 -5.72
CA ALA A 114 -22.33 -5.92 -4.28
C ALA A 114 -20.96 -5.31 -3.94
N SER A 115 -20.04 -5.29 -4.90
CA SER A 115 -18.72 -4.66 -4.79
C SER A 115 -18.85 -3.14 -4.88
N ARG A 116 -19.52 -2.64 -5.93
CA ARG A 116 -19.83 -1.20 -6.10
C ARG A 116 -20.52 -0.58 -4.89
N ARG A 117 -21.53 -1.25 -4.33
CA ARG A 117 -22.24 -0.75 -3.12
C ARG A 117 -21.33 -0.55 -1.91
N ARG A 118 -20.21 -1.26 -1.87
CA ARG A 118 -19.21 -1.19 -0.80
C ARG A 118 -17.96 -0.43 -1.22
N ASP A 119 -17.90 0.05 -2.45
CA ASP A 119 -16.74 0.78 -2.98
C ASP A 119 -15.44 -0.04 -2.78
N LEU A 120 -15.49 -1.33 -3.14
CA LEU A 120 -14.29 -2.19 -3.08
C LEU A 120 -13.41 -1.84 -4.27
N ARG A 121 -12.15 -1.52 -3.98
CA ARG A 121 -11.14 -1.14 -4.94
C ARG A 121 -9.75 -1.44 -4.41
N ILE A 122 -8.79 -1.49 -5.31
CA ILE A 122 -7.37 -1.41 -5.03
C ILE A 122 -6.91 -0.01 -5.40
N ARG A 123 -6.20 0.65 -4.49
CA ARG A 123 -5.56 1.92 -4.83
C ARG A 123 -4.35 1.67 -5.73
N THR A 124 -4.43 2.17 -6.95
CA THR A 124 -3.34 2.13 -7.92
C THR A 124 -2.49 3.39 -7.85
N PHE A 125 -1.25 3.28 -8.30
CA PHE A 125 -0.33 4.40 -8.47
C PHE A 125 0.45 4.21 -9.77
N ALA A 126 0.92 5.29 -10.37
CA ALA A 126 1.66 5.19 -11.63
C ALA A 126 3.04 4.56 -11.40
N VAL A 127 3.43 3.64 -12.28
CA VAL A 127 4.75 3.00 -12.30
C VAL A 127 5.28 3.10 -13.71
N VAL A 128 6.53 3.52 -13.85
CA VAL A 128 7.23 3.52 -15.13
C VAL A 128 8.57 2.81 -14.94
N ALA A 129 8.66 1.60 -15.49
CA ALA A 129 9.93 0.88 -15.61
C ALA A 129 10.73 1.48 -16.77
N LEU A 130 11.85 2.14 -16.48
CA LEU A 130 12.66 2.82 -17.49
C LEU A 130 13.68 1.86 -18.12
N THR A 131 14.35 1.07 -17.28
CA THR A 131 15.33 0.04 -17.66
C THR A 131 15.15 -1.20 -16.78
N GLU A 132 16.00 -2.21 -16.96
CA GLU A 132 16.04 -3.41 -16.08
C GLU A 132 16.50 -3.11 -14.66
N ASP A 133 17.09 -1.94 -14.43
CA ASP A 133 17.72 -1.55 -13.17
C ASP A 133 17.28 -0.16 -12.71
N CYS A 134 16.29 0.47 -13.32
CA CYS A 134 15.69 1.67 -12.76
C CYS A 134 14.26 1.93 -13.22
N GLY A 135 13.53 2.64 -12.37
CA GLY A 135 12.24 3.19 -12.73
C GLY A 135 11.77 4.25 -11.74
N ILE A 136 10.59 4.79 -12.03
CA ILE A 136 9.94 5.81 -11.21
C ILE A 136 8.55 5.33 -10.77
N LEU A 137 8.23 5.62 -9.52
CA LEU A 137 6.93 5.33 -8.90
C LEU A 137 6.26 6.66 -8.60
N GLN A 138 4.95 6.77 -8.76
CA GLN A 138 4.22 7.93 -8.28
C GLN A 138 4.37 8.04 -6.77
N TRP A 139 4.70 9.25 -6.30
CA TRP A 139 4.68 9.57 -4.89
C TRP A 139 3.26 9.95 -4.50
N VAL A 140 2.62 9.11 -3.68
CA VAL A 140 1.29 9.39 -3.14
C VAL A 140 1.47 10.07 -1.80
N GLU A 141 1.00 11.31 -1.70
CA GLU A 141 1.10 12.08 -0.46
C GLU A 141 0.22 11.50 0.65
N GLY A 142 0.67 11.67 1.89
CA GLY A 142 -0.08 11.23 3.07
C GLY A 142 -0.03 9.74 3.36
N LEU A 143 0.73 8.94 2.62
CA LEU A 143 0.96 7.52 2.94
C LEU A 143 1.98 7.37 4.06
N LEU A 144 1.62 6.60 5.09
CA LEU A 144 2.46 6.29 6.24
C LEU A 144 2.62 4.77 6.38
N PRO A 145 3.84 4.24 6.56
CA PRO A 145 4.02 2.83 6.88
C PRO A 145 3.24 2.42 8.12
N LEU A 146 2.56 1.27 8.06
CA LEU A 146 1.77 0.72 9.17
C LEU A 146 2.64 0.55 10.43
N LYS A 147 3.89 0.14 10.25
CA LYS A 147 4.85 0.05 11.37
C LYS A 147 5.10 1.41 12.01
N GLY A 148 5.40 2.43 11.20
CA GLY A 148 5.61 3.80 11.70
C GLY A 148 4.39 4.34 12.43
N ALA A 149 3.20 4.19 11.83
CA ALA A 149 1.93 4.63 12.42
C ALA A 149 1.66 4.00 13.80
N ILE A 150 1.97 2.72 13.98
CA ILE A 150 1.79 2.01 15.25
C ILE A 150 2.88 2.37 16.26
N GLU A 151 4.16 2.44 15.82
CA GLU A 151 5.28 2.81 16.68
C GLU A 151 5.09 4.22 17.27
N ASP A 152 4.63 5.18 16.47
CA ASP A 152 4.37 6.55 16.92
C ASP A 152 3.34 6.59 18.06
N ILE A 153 2.28 5.78 17.96
CA ILE A 153 1.29 5.66 19.03
C ILE A 153 1.89 5.03 20.28
N TYR A 154 2.65 3.94 20.15
CA TYR A 154 3.26 3.30 21.32
C TYR A 154 4.27 4.20 22.03
N ILE A 155 5.03 5.01 21.29
CA ILE A 155 5.96 6.00 21.84
C ILE A 155 5.16 7.08 22.57
N THR A 156 4.10 7.60 21.93
CA THR A 156 3.23 8.64 22.52
C THR A 156 2.58 8.19 23.82
N GLU A 157 2.10 6.93 23.87
CA GLU A 157 1.51 6.34 25.07
C GLU A 157 2.54 5.80 26.09
N ARG A 158 3.84 5.97 25.81
CA ARG A 158 4.96 5.49 26.65
C ARG A 158 4.94 3.97 26.90
N VAL A 159 4.32 3.22 26.00
CA VAL A 159 4.31 1.75 26.00
C VAL A 159 5.62 1.21 25.43
N PHE A 160 6.22 1.94 24.48
CA PHE A 160 7.41 1.53 23.75
C PHE A 160 8.51 2.59 23.82
N ASN A 161 9.72 2.13 24.14
CA ASN A 161 10.95 2.88 23.93
C ASN A 161 11.90 2.04 23.08
N ARG A 162 12.36 2.58 21.95
CA ARG A 162 13.15 1.83 20.97
C ARG A 162 14.43 1.23 21.58
N LYS A 163 15.18 1.98 22.40
CA LYS A 163 16.44 1.51 22.99
C LYS A 163 16.22 0.40 24.01
N GLU A 164 15.26 0.62 24.91
CA GLU A 164 14.92 -0.35 25.96
C GLU A 164 14.32 -1.62 25.37
N TRP A 165 13.49 -1.48 24.34
CA TRP A 165 12.87 -2.59 23.64
C TRP A 165 13.91 -3.53 23.03
N TYR A 166 14.88 -3.02 22.26
CA TYR A 166 15.91 -3.87 21.67
C TYR A 166 16.77 -4.58 22.72
N SER A 167 17.11 -3.89 23.82
CA SER A 167 17.86 -4.47 24.93
C SER A 167 17.06 -5.58 25.64
N TRP A 168 15.78 -5.33 25.90
CA TRP A 168 14.87 -6.31 26.50
C TRP A 168 14.67 -7.51 25.58
N LEU A 169 14.40 -7.28 24.29
CA LEU A 169 14.12 -8.32 23.31
C LEU A 169 15.34 -9.24 23.14
N ARG A 170 16.55 -8.68 23.03
CA ARG A 170 17.79 -9.47 22.97
C ARG A 170 17.96 -10.37 24.19
N LYS A 171 17.82 -9.81 25.40
CA LYS A 171 17.88 -10.59 26.65
C LYS A 171 16.79 -11.66 26.71
N PHE A 172 15.58 -11.34 26.25
CA PHE A 172 14.47 -12.28 26.22
C PHE A 172 14.74 -13.46 25.29
N TYR A 173 15.29 -13.23 24.10
CA TYR A 173 15.70 -14.30 23.18
C TYR A 173 16.88 -15.12 23.74
N GLU A 174 17.89 -14.48 24.35
CA GLU A 174 19.06 -15.16 24.95
C GLU A 174 18.67 -16.03 26.17
N THR A 175 17.71 -15.58 26.98
CA THR A 175 17.24 -16.30 28.18
C THR A 175 16.10 -17.28 27.91
N TRP A 176 15.66 -17.41 26.66
CA TRP A 176 14.52 -18.24 26.29
C TRP A 176 14.85 -19.73 26.43
N SER A 177 14.22 -20.38 27.41
CA SER A 177 14.52 -21.76 27.79
C SER A 177 13.85 -22.83 26.92
N GLU A 178 12.87 -22.47 26.08
CA GLU A 178 12.08 -23.42 25.26
C GLU A 178 12.17 -23.11 23.75
N PRO A 179 13.32 -23.28 23.06
CA PRO A 179 13.53 -22.83 21.67
C PRO A 179 12.49 -23.32 20.65
N ASN A 180 11.89 -24.48 20.90
CA ASN A 180 10.87 -25.07 20.03
C ASN A 180 9.48 -24.44 20.20
N ASN A 181 9.23 -23.73 21.30
CA ASN A 181 7.92 -23.19 21.63
C ASN A 181 7.77 -21.70 21.22
N LYS A 182 7.93 -21.44 19.92
CA LYS A 182 7.85 -20.08 19.34
C LYS A 182 6.50 -19.42 19.58
N ALA A 183 5.42 -20.18 19.70
CA ALA A 183 4.08 -19.65 19.99
C ALA A 183 4.02 -19.00 21.38
N LYS A 184 4.50 -19.68 22.43
CA LYS A 184 4.57 -19.14 23.79
C LYS A 184 5.54 -17.95 23.88
N GLN A 185 6.61 -17.98 23.10
CA GLN A 185 7.55 -16.87 22.96
C GLN A 185 6.83 -15.62 22.42
N LEU A 186 6.10 -15.79 21.31
CA LEU A 186 5.32 -14.73 20.69
C LEU A 186 4.26 -14.17 21.66
N SER A 187 3.50 -15.03 22.35
CA SER A 187 2.49 -14.57 23.32
C SER A 187 3.05 -13.61 24.37
N LYS A 188 4.24 -13.92 24.94
CA LYS A 188 4.90 -13.03 25.91
C LYS A 188 5.35 -11.69 25.32
N VAL A 189 5.73 -11.67 24.04
CA VAL A 189 6.06 -10.44 23.32
C VAL A 189 4.80 -9.60 23.11
N LEU A 190 3.69 -10.24 22.69
CA LEU A 190 2.42 -9.57 22.43
C LEU A 190 1.78 -9.00 23.72
N GLU A 191 1.99 -9.63 24.89
CA GLU A 191 1.56 -9.10 26.18
C GLU A 191 2.14 -7.70 26.48
N LYS A 192 3.36 -7.40 26.02
CA LYS A 192 3.98 -6.08 26.19
C LYS A 192 3.56 -5.05 25.14
N LEU A 193 2.97 -5.50 24.04
CA LEU A 193 2.58 -4.66 22.91
C LEU A 193 1.09 -4.83 22.61
N PRO A 194 0.19 -4.28 23.45
CA PRO A 194 -1.25 -4.40 23.24
C PRO A 194 -1.66 -3.71 21.94
N PRO A 195 -2.72 -4.15 21.23
CA PRO A 195 -3.14 -3.49 20.00
C PRO A 195 -3.56 -2.03 20.22
N ARG A 196 -3.15 -1.15 19.28
CA ARG A 196 -3.29 0.31 19.36
C ARG A 196 -3.60 1.01 18.03
N LEU A 197 -3.86 0.26 16.96
CA LEU A 197 -4.15 0.89 15.66
C LEU A 197 -5.43 1.74 15.69
N HIS A 198 -6.43 1.38 16.49
CA HIS A 198 -7.64 2.20 16.67
C HIS A 198 -7.31 3.61 17.19
N ARG A 199 -6.26 3.77 18.01
CA ARG A 199 -5.82 5.08 18.51
C ARG A 199 -5.26 5.94 17.40
N TRP A 200 -4.52 5.34 16.46
CA TRP A 200 -4.05 6.06 15.28
C TRP A 200 -5.21 6.67 14.49
N PHE A 201 -6.28 5.90 14.26
CA PHE A 201 -7.48 6.42 13.58
C PHE A 201 -8.15 7.56 14.35
N LEU A 202 -8.26 7.45 15.68
CA LEU A 202 -8.87 8.50 16.52
C LEU A 202 -8.03 9.78 16.53
N THR A 203 -6.69 9.65 16.61
CA THR A 203 -5.79 10.80 16.60
C THR A 203 -5.74 11.47 15.23
N ARG A 204 -5.78 10.68 14.15
CA ARG A 204 -5.67 11.21 12.79
C ARG A 204 -6.97 11.79 12.26
N PHE A 205 -8.10 11.19 12.62
CA PHE A 205 -9.43 11.59 12.18
C PHE A 205 -10.28 11.96 13.42
N PRO A 206 -10.18 13.20 13.93
CA PRO A 206 -10.90 13.61 15.14
C PRO A 206 -12.41 13.76 14.93
N GLU A 207 -12.83 14.05 13.69
CA GLU A 207 -14.24 14.21 13.34
C GLU A 207 -14.94 12.84 13.17
N PRO A 208 -16.02 12.53 13.91
CA PRO A 208 -16.61 11.19 13.92
C PRO A 208 -17.03 10.64 12.56
N ALA A 209 -17.56 11.49 11.67
CA ALA A 209 -17.98 11.08 10.34
C ALA A 209 -16.79 10.68 9.46
N THR A 210 -15.70 11.45 9.50
CA THR A 210 -14.49 11.16 8.72
C THR A 210 -13.73 9.98 9.31
N TRP A 211 -13.69 9.84 10.64
CA TRP A 211 -13.15 8.67 11.34
C TRP A 211 -13.85 7.39 10.92
N LEU A 212 -15.18 7.37 10.95
CA LEU A 212 -15.96 6.20 10.58
C LEU A 212 -15.73 5.84 9.10
N SER A 213 -15.69 6.85 8.23
CA SER A 213 -15.37 6.68 6.81
C SER A 213 -13.97 6.08 6.62
N ALA A 214 -12.94 6.67 7.26
CA ALA A 214 -11.55 6.25 7.14
C ALA A 214 -11.32 4.82 7.66
N ARG A 215 -11.90 4.47 8.81
CA ARG A 215 -11.84 3.11 9.35
C ARG A 215 -12.54 2.09 8.43
N THR A 216 -13.66 2.50 7.83
CA THR A 216 -14.41 1.65 6.90
C THR A 216 -13.60 1.43 5.61
N ASN A 217 -12.97 2.48 5.09
CA ASN A 217 -12.07 2.44 3.94
C ASN A 217 -10.87 1.53 4.20
N PHE A 218 -10.22 1.67 5.36
CA PHE A 218 -9.16 0.79 5.82
C PHE A 218 -9.59 -0.68 5.77
N THR A 219 -10.74 -0.98 6.38
CA THR A 219 -11.25 -2.35 6.47
C THR A 219 -11.54 -2.94 5.08
N ARG A 220 -12.15 -2.14 4.19
CA ARG A 220 -12.50 -2.56 2.81
C ARG A 220 -11.27 -2.79 1.96
N THR A 221 -10.37 -1.81 1.90
CA THR A 221 -9.16 -1.89 1.07
C THR A 221 -8.18 -2.94 1.57
N ASN A 222 -8.05 -3.12 2.89
CA ASN A 222 -7.27 -4.20 3.48
C ASN A 222 -7.86 -5.58 3.12
N ALA A 223 -9.18 -5.76 3.22
CA ALA A 223 -9.83 -7.01 2.82
C ALA A 223 -9.58 -7.36 1.34
N VAL A 224 -9.71 -6.38 0.45
CA VAL A 224 -9.43 -6.56 -0.98
C VAL A 224 -7.97 -6.98 -1.21
N TRP A 225 -7.02 -6.26 -0.61
CA TRP A 225 -5.60 -6.58 -0.71
C TRP A 225 -5.25 -7.96 -0.15
N CYS A 226 -5.87 -8.38 0.96
CA CYS A 226 -5.63 -9.71 1.53
C CYS A 226 -6.10 -10.82 0.59
N MET A 227 -7.29 -10.70 0.00
CA MET A 227 -7.83 -11.75 -0.89
C MET A 227 -7.08 -11.79 -2.23
N VAL A 228 -6.76 -10.63 -2.80
CA VAL A 228 -6.00 -10.53 -4.05
C VAL A 228 -4.55 -10.96 -3.85
N GLY A 229 -3.93 -10.54 -2.75
CA GLY A 229 -2.58 -10.97 -2.38
C GLY A 229 -2.49 -12.48 -2.17
N HIS A 230 -3.49 -13.08 -1.51
CA HIS A 230 -3.56 -14.54 -1.38
C HIS A 230 -3.68 -15.24 -2.73
N MET A 231 -4.53 -14.74 -3.64
CA MET A 231 -4.69 -15.32 -4.97
C MET A 231 -3.39 -15.28 -5.78
N LEU A 232 -2.61 -14.20 -5.66
CA LEU A 232 -1.35 -14.00 -6.40
C LEU A 232 -0.12 -14.60 -5.70
N GLY A 233 -0.26 -15.13 -4.48
CA GLY A 233 0.87 -15.57 -3.67
C GLY A 233 1.82 -14.42 -3.29
N LEU A 234 1.27 -13.26 -2.93
CA LEU A 234 2.03 -12.08 -2.54
C LEU A 234 2.62 -12.22 -1.13
N GLY A 235 3.94 -12.34 -1.03
CA GLY A 235 4.71 -12.40 0.22
C GLY A 235 5.43 -11.08 0.56
N ASP A 236 6.32 -11.14 1.55
CA ASP A 236 7.11 -10.02 2.06
C ASP A 236 6.25 -8.81 2.48
N ARG A 237 5.10 -9.12 3.10
CA ARG A 237 4.10 -8.13 3.54
C ARG A 237 4.44 -7.60 4.92
N HIS A 238 5.66 -7.09 5.12
CA HIS A 238 6.07 -6.51 6.39
C HIS A 238 5.48 -5.10 6.62
N GLY A 239 5.51 -4.60 7.86
CA GLY A 239 4.85 -3.35 8.25
C GLY A 239 5.36 -2.07 7.56
N GLU A 240 6.50 -2.13 6.85
CA GLU A 240 6.97 -1.03 5.99
C GLU A 240 6.34 -1.04 4.57
N ASN A 241 5.86 -2.21 4.10
CA ASN A 241 5.27 -2.39 2.77
C ASN A 241 3.74 -2.27 2.78
N LEU A 242 3.14 -2.17 3.98
CA LEU A 242 1.73 -1.88 4.18
C LEU A 242 1.64 -0.42 4.60
N LEU A 243 1.07 0.42 3.76
CA LEU A 243 0.92 1.85 3.99
C LEU A 243 -0.54 2.19 4.31
N LEU A 244 -0.72 3.18 5.17
CA LEU A 244 -1.99 3.78 5.54
C LEU A 244 -2.07 5.18 4.93
N ASP A 245 -3.16 5.46 4.21
CA ASP A 245 -3.44 6.81 3.77
C ASP A 245 -4.03 7.63 4.93
N SER A 246 -3.26 8.62 5.37
CA SER A 246 -3.62 9.51 6.45
C SER A 246 -4.71 10.53 6.11
N THR A 247 -5.15 10.60 4.84
CA THR A 247 -6.22 11.50 4.37
C THR A 247 -7.58 10.82 4.28
N CYS A 248 -7.61 9.53 3.91
CA CYS A 248 -8.87 8.80 3.67
C CYS A 248 -8.95 7.43 4.34
N GLY A 249 -7.87 6.95 4.97
CA GLY A 249 -7.81 5.67 5.67
C GLY A 249 -7.57 4.44 4.78
N ASP A 250 -7.39 4.59 3.47
CA ASP A 250 -7.12 3.46 2.58
C ASP A 250 -5.81 2.73 2.96
N THR A 251 -5.80 1.41 2.79
CA THR A 251 -4.55 0.62 2.82
C THR A 251 -3.96 0.54 1.41
N VAL A 252 -2.67 0.82 1.29
CA VAL A 252 -1.91 0.70 0.05
C VAL A 252 -0.74 -0.24 0.28
N HIS A 253 -0.56 -1.23 -0.59
CA HIS A 253 0.63 -2.08 -0.58
C HIS A 253 1.67 -1.53 -1.56
N VAL A 254 2.94 -1.66 -1.23
CA VAL A 254 4.07 -1.31 -2.10
C VAL A 254 5.11 -2.42 -2.11
N ASP A 255 6.06 -2.34 -3.05
CA ASP A 255 7.18 -3.26 -3.19
C ASP A 255 6.72 -4.70 -3.46
N PHE A 256 6.58 -5.08 -4.73
CA PHE A 256 5.97 -6.37 -5.11
C PHE A 256 7.00 -7.40 -5.59
N GLY A 257 8.22 -7.36 -5.04
CA GLY A 257 9.31 -8.28 -5.43
C GLY A 257 9.08 -9.76 -5.09
N CYS A 258 8.14 -10.06 -4.19
CA CYS A 258 7.84 -11.39 -3.67
C CYS A 258 6.44 -11.86 -4.10
N LEU A 259 6.30 -12.24 -5.37
CA LEU A 259 5.04 -12.75 -5.96
C LEU A 259 5.10 -14.27 -6.20
N PHE A 260 3.94 -14.89 -6.42
CA PHE A 260 3.79 -16.31 -6.75
C PHE A 260 4.44 -17.26 -5.74
N ASP A 261 4.12 -17.07 -4.46
CA ASP A 261 4.53 -17.91 -3.33
C ASP A 261 6.05 -17.98 -3.09
N LYS A 262 6.81 -17.03 -3.66
CA LYS A 262 8.23 -16.87 -3.38
C LYS A 262 8.53 -16.69 -1.88
N GLY A 263 7.56 -16.18 -1.09
CA GLY A 263 7.66 -16.07 0.36
C GLY A 263 7.86 -17.41 1.08
N LEU A 264 7.41 -18.52 0.48
CA LEU A 264 7.62 -19.87 1.01
C LEU A 264 9.05 -20.38 0.79
N THR A 265 9.80 -19.76 -0.12
CA THR A 265 11.17 -20.15 -0.49
C THR A 265 12.26 -19.36 0.24
N LEU A 266 11.87 -18.41 1.10
CA LEU A 266 12.79 -17.65 1.94
C LEU A 266 13.47 -18.55 2.97
N GLU A 267 14.61 -18.10 3.50
CA GLU A 267 15.36 -18.82 4.56
C GLU A 267 14.46 -19.13 5.78
N VAL A 268 13.60 -18.18 6.13
CA VAL A 268 12.48 -18.38 7.05
C VAL A 268 11.18 -18.20 6.26
N PRO A 269 10.48 -19.30 5.92
CA PRO A 269 9.28 -19.24 5.11
C PRO A 269 8.14 -18.45 5.76
N GLU A 270 7.44 -17.64 4.96
CA GLU A 270 6.20 -16.98 5.37
C GLU A 270 5.02 -17.95 5.25
N MET A 271 4.68 -18.62 6.36
CA MET A 271 3.61 -19.64 6.39
C MET A 271 2.19 -19.06 6.46
N VAL A 272 2.03 -17.74 6.46
CA VAL A 272 0.73 -17.06 6.54
C VAL A 272 0.32 -16.53 5.16
N PRO A 273 -0.95 -16.67 4.76
CA PRO A 273 -1.39 -16.28 3.42
C PRO A 273 -1.43 -14.76 3.20
N PHE A 274 -1.57 -14.00 4.27
CA PHE A 274 -1.56 -12.53 4.28
C PHE A 274 -1.42 -12.03 5.72
N ARG A 275 -1.12 -10.73 5.88
CA ARG A 275 -0.89 -10.11 7.19
C ARG A 275 -2.19 -9.67 7.87
N LEU A 276 -2.62 -10.44 8.87
CA LEU A 276 -3.81 -10.15 9.69
C LEU A 276 -3.46 -10.20 11.19
N THR A 277 -2.60 -9.29 11.66
CA THR A 277 -2.13 -9.27 13.06
C THR A 277 -3.13 -8.58 13.99
N GLN A 278 -2.91 -8.68 15.31
CA GLN A 278 -3.77 -8.06 16.33
C GLN A 278 -4.01 -6.55 16.11
N ASN A 279 -3.02 -5.82 15.60
CA ASN A 279 -3.16 -4.40 15.30
C ASN A 279 -4.03 -4.16 14.07
N VAL A 280 -3.91 -4.99 13.04
CA VAL A 280 -4.77 -4.90 11.85
C VAL A 280 -6.23 -5.18 12.23
N VAL A 281 -6.46 -6.23 13.04
CA VAL A 281 -7.80 -6.58 13.53
C VAL A 281 -8.39 -5.47 14.41
N ASP A 282 -7.59 -4.87 15.29
CA ASP A 282 -7.99 -3.73 16.12
C ASP A 282 -8.38 -2.50 15.28
N GLY A 283 -7.71 -2.28 14.15
CA GLY A 283 -8.06 -1.23 13.19
C GLY A 283 -9.45 -1.39 12.57
N PHE A 284 -10.03 -2.60 12.54
CA PHE A 284 -11.39 -2.81 12.05
C PHE A 284 -12.47 -2.32 13.04
N GLY A 285 -12.08 -2.10 14.29
CA GLY A 285 -12.97 -1.71 15.38
C GLY A 285 -13.60 -2.92 16.08
N ILE A 286 -14.70 -2.67 16.80
CA ILE A 286 -15.30 -3.65 17.73
C ILE A 286 -15.79 -4.94 17.07
N SER A 287 -16.16 -4.87 15.79
CA SER A 287 -16.60 -6.03 15.02
C SER A 287 -15.43 -6.96 14.67
N GLY A 288 -14.18 -6.47 14.74
CA GLY A 288 -12.99 -7.20 14.34
C GLY A 288 -13.13 -7.74 12.91
N VAL A 289 -12.83 -9.03 12.74
CA VAL A 289 -12.99 -9.73 11.46
C VAL A 289 -14.45 -10.03 11.10
N GLU A 290 -15.31 -10.12 12.11
CA GLU A 290 -16.73 -10.46 11.96
C GLU A 290 -17.53 -9.21 11.60
N GLY A 291 -17.78 -8.98 10.31
CA GLY A 291 -18.56 -7.83 9.86
C GLY A 291 -18.10 -7.34 8.51
N VAL A 292 -17.73 -6.06 8.44
CA VAL A 292 -17.32 -5.42 7.18
C VAL A 292 -16.18 -6.20 6.52
N TYR A 293 -15.15 -6.58 7.29
CA TYR A 293 -14.00 -7.32 6.78
C TYR A 293 -14.40 -8.63 6.10
N ARG A 294 -15.05 -9.56 6.83
CA ARG A 294 -15.51 -10.85 6.28
C ARG A 294 -16.40 -10.66 5.03
N ARG A 295 -17.36 -9.73 5.06
CA ARG A 295 -18.27 -9.49 3.91
C ARG A 295 -17.55 -8.93 2.70
N CYS A 296 -16.54 -8.09 2.91
CA CYS A 296 -15.67 -7.60 1.85
C CYS A 296 -14.83 -8.75 1.27
N CYS A 297 -14.21 -9.60 2.10
CA CYS A 297 -13.46 -10.77 1.64
C CYS A 297 -14.32 -11.72 0.81
N GLU A 298 -15.53 -12.07 1.29
CA GLU A 298 -16.49 -12.92 0.57
C GLU A 298 -16.84 -12.33 -0.80
N THR A 299 -17.16 -11.02 -0.83
CA THR A 299 -17.52 -10.32 -2.07
C THR A 299 -16.33 -10.27 -3.04
N THR A 300 -15.12 -9.98 -2.55
CA THR A 300 -13.91 -9.96 -3.35
C THR A 300 -13.64 -11.34 -3.96
N LEU A 301 -13.63 -12.40 -3.14
CA LEU A 301 -13.43 -13.77 -3.63
C LEU A 301 -14.51 -14.20 -4.62
N GLN A 302 -15.76 -13.78 -4.42
CA GLN A 302 -16.83 -14.03 -5.38
C GLN A 302 -16.52 -13.42 -6.75
N VAL A 303 -16.11 -12.16 -6.80
CA VAL A 303 -15.73 -11.49 -8.07
C VAL A 303 -14.53 -12.19 -8.70
N LEU A 304 -13.48 -12.49 -7.92
CA LEU A 304 -12.29 -13.18 -8.43
C LEU A 304 -12.63 -14.55 -9.03
N ARG A 305 -13.51 -15.32 -8.39
CA ARG A 305 -13.92 -16.64 -8.88
C ARG A 305 -14.83 -16.56 -10.12
N GLN A 306 -15.71 -15.57 -10.19
CA GLN A 306 -16.58 -15.35 -11.35
C GLN A 306 -15.79 -14.98 -12.61
N HIS A 307 -14.66 -14.30 -12.45
CA HIS A 307 -13.80 -13.84 -13.54
C HIS A 307 -12.48 -14.61 -13.62
N ARG A 308 -12.46 -15.86 -13.15
CA ARG A 308 -11.26 -16.72 -13.09
C ARG A 308 -10.51 -16.73 -14.41
N ASP A 309 -11.18 -17.00 -15.52
CA ASP A 309 -10.51 -17.21 -16.81
C ASP A 309 -9.83 -15.92 -17.30
N THR A 310 -10.50 -14.78 -17.19
CA THR A 310 -9.91 -13.46 -17.49
C THR A 310 -8.68 -13.16 -16.63
N LEU A 311 -8.77 -13.44 -15.33
CA LEU A 311 -7.67 -13.20 -14.40
C LEU A 311 -6.51 -14.17 -14.62
N MET A 312 -6.79 -15.43 -14.98
CA MET A 312 -5.77 -16.41 -15.35
C MET A 312 -5.04 -16.01 -16.62
N THR A 313 -5.77 -15.64 -17.68
CA THR A 313 -5.15 -15.12 -18.92
C THR A 313 -4.28 -13.92 -18.63
N CYS A 314 -4.75 -12.99 -17.79
CA CYS A 314 -3.94 -11.84 -17.40
C CYS A 314 -2.70 -12.30 -16.64
N ALA A 315 -2.81 -13.11 -15.58
CA ALA A 315 -1.70 -13.61 -14.77
C ALA A 315 -0.67 -14.45 -15.58
N GLU A 316 -1.11 -15.22 -16.57
CA GLU A 316 -0.23 -15.98 -17.46
C GLU A 316 0.71 -15.06 -18.25
N THR A 317 0.24 -13.87 -18.66
CA THR A 317 1.12 -12.89 -19.33
C THR A 317 2.24 -12.36 -18.42
N PHE A 318 2.09 -12.46 -17.09
CA PHE A 318 3.14 -12.09 -16.14
C PHE A 318 4.24 -13.14 -16.20
N LEU A 319 3.87 -14.43 -16.10
CA LEU A 319 4.79 -15.56 -16.07
C LEU A 319 5.57 -15.73 -17.38
N HIS A 320 4.94 -15.41 -18.51
CA HIS A 320 5.54 -15.53 -19.83
C HIS A 320 6.27 -14.27 -20.31
N ASP A 321 6.34 -13.21 -19.49
CA ASP A 321 7.13 -12.02 -19.82
C ASP A 321 8.64 -12.37 -19.72
N PRO A 322 9.37 -12.44 -20.86
CA PRO A 322 10.77 -12.85 -20.86
C PRO A 322 11.69 -11.83 -20.19
N LEU A 323 11.20 -10.62 -19.94
CA LEU A 323 11.96 -9.53 -19.30
C LEU A 323 11.75 -9.47 -17.79
N VAL A 324 10.91 -10.34 -17.22
CA VAL A 324 10.66 -10.38 -15.77
C VAL A 324 11.24 -11.66 -15.20
N GLU A 325 12.31 -11.53 -14.40
CA GLU A 325 12.87 -12.67 -13.70
C GLU A 325 11.99 -13.07 -12.50
N TRP A 326 11.24 -14.17 -12.67
CA TRP A 326 10.41 -14.77 -11.62
C TRP A 326 11.17 -15.80 -10.76
N SER A 327 12.17 -16.46 -11.35
CA SER A 327 13.00 -17.47 -10.68
C SER A 327 14.42 -16.95 -10.43
N SER A 328 14.87 -16.91 -9.17
CA SER A 328 16.26 -16.59 -8.85
C SER A 328 17.20 -17.69 -9.34
N ARG A 329 18.14 -17.37 -10.25
CA ARG A 329 19.36 -18.18 -10.37
C ARG A 329 20.15 -18.02 -9.07
N PRO A 330 20.67 -19.11 -8.46
CA PRO A 330 21.45 -19.00 -7.25
C PRO A 330 22.78 -18.29 -7.57
N GLN A 331 22.89 -17.01 -7.20
CA GLN A 331 24.17 -16.31 -7.23
C GLN A 331 25.03 -16.78 -6.05
N GLY A 332 26.22 -17.27 -6.38
CA GLY A 332 27.17 -17.85 -5.46
C GLY A 332 27.59 -16.89 -4.34
N ARG A 333 27.67 -17.46 -3.14
CA ARG A 333 28.43 -17.08 -1.94
C ARG A 333 29.13 -15.71 -1.94
N GLY A 334 28.74 -14.90 -0.95
CA GLY A 334 29.69 -14.09 -0.19
C GLY A 334 29.15 -12.73 0.23
N ALA A 335 28.46 -12.64 1.38
CA ALA A 335 28.59 -11.51 2.31
C ALA A 335 27.70 -11.69 3.56
N ALA A 336 28.35 -11.49 4.71
CA ALA A 336 27.86 -11.01 6.00
C ALA A 336 26.43 -11.31 6.44
N VAL A 337 26.33 -12.13 7.49
CA VAL A 337 25.19 -12.28 8.38
C VAL A 337 24.74 -10.90 8.89
N GLN A 338 23.67 -10.36 8.32
CA GLN A 338 22.90 -9.27 8.90
C GLN A 338 21.55 -9.84 9.33
N VAL A 339 21.49 -10.22 10.60
CA VAL A 339 20.29 -10.74 11.26
C VAL A 339 19.20 -9.66 11.17
N CYS A 340 18.23 -9.86 10.28
CA CYS A 340 17.03 -9.04 10.20
C CYS A 340 16.08 -9.48 11.33
N MET A 341 16.22 -8.85 12.51
CA MET A 341 15.29 -9.03 13.62
C MET A 341 13.98 -8.28 13.33
N CYS A 342 13.05 -8.98 12.70
CA CYS A 342 11.62 -8.72 12.82
C CYS A 342 10.95 -10.04 13.18
N ALA A 343 11.02 -10.39 14.47
CA ALA A 343 10.30 -11.48 15.11
C ALA A 343 9.67 -10.95 16.40
#